data_AF-A0A9E7C5M7-F1
#
_entry.id   AF-A0A9E7C5M7-F1
#
_cell.length_a   1.000
_cell.length_b   1.000
_cell.length_c   1.000
_cell.angle_alpha   90.00
_cell.angle_beta   90.00
_cell.angle_gamma   90.00
#
_symmetry.space_group_name_H-M   'P 1'
#
loop_
_entity.id
_entity.type
_entity.pdbx_description
1 polymer ?
#
loop_
_entity_poly.entity_id
_entity_poly.type
_entity_poly.pdbx_seq_one_letter_code
_entity_poly.pdbx_strand_id
1 'polypeptide(L)'
;MDLTSIPLVDHHAHGILLSEPTLDEFRGLFSESNDPRQWPHIATGITYRRAIRALAAFFELEPSEHAVHRHRLESDPAGYAAELLRATDTEVLLIDDGFPPPGTGTGCAELGALAGCTARPVLRIERVAEDGGLDAVRAAVGSARADGFAGLKTIAAYRGGLDLTAAAGTEDDDNRVTGRAMAAVVVAALEANEATGDPLPVQVHTGFGDGDLYLPRADPGHLKPLIERFAATPFVLLHCYPFVREAGWLAHVYANVFFDLSLTIPHVARPAQALREALELGPVSKLLYASDAARTPELYYLAATWWRDALAEVLPELLNAQEAEEAALMILRENARRLYRL
;
A
#
# COMPACT_ATOMS: atom_id res chain seq x y z
N MET A 1 -8.41 1.75 24.19
CA MET A 1 -8.43 3.03 23.47
C MET A 1 -9.38 2.87 22.30
N ASP A 2 -10.38 3.73 22.14
CA ASP A 2 -11.28 3.69 20.98
C ASP A 2 -10.77 4.66 19.93
N LEU A 3 -10.45 4.14 18.74
CA LEU A 3 -9.89 4.90 17.64
C LEU A 3 -10.88 5.09 16.49
N THR A 4 -12.12 4.62 16.61
CA THR A 4 -13.10 4.60 15.50
C THR A 4 -13.51 5.99 15.02
N SER A 5 -13.32 7.02 15.83
CA SER A 5 -13.66 8.43 15.51
C SER A 5 -12.56 9.21 14.79
N ILE A 6 -11.38 8.60 14.56
CA ILE A 6 -10.28 9.24 13.83
C ILE A 6 -10.46 8.98 12.33
N PRO A 7 -10.69 10.00 11.48
CA PRO A 7 -10.74 9.80 10.04
C PRO A 7 -9.40 9.35 9.49
N LEU A 8 -9.41 8.43 8.52
CA LEU A 8 -8.18 7.88 7.94
C LEU A 8 -7.72 8.68 6.72
N VAL A 9 -6.39 8.80 6.58
CA VAL A 9 -5.77 9.09 5.28
C VAL A 9 -5.06 7.83 4.83
N ASP A 10 -5.67 7.09 3.93
CA ASP A 10 -5.07 5.90 3.33
C ASP A 10 -4.11 6.34 2.22
N HIS A 11 -2.82 6.42 2.54
CA HIS A 11 -1.84 7.00 1.64
C HIS A 11 -1.39 6.04 0.52
N HIS A 12 -1.84 4.78 0.52
CA HIS A 12 -1.55 3.85 -0.55
C HIS A 12 -2.61 2.76 -0.67
N ALA A 13 -3.35 2.77 -1.77
CA ALA A 13 -4.33 1.75 -2.10
C ALA A 13 -4.52 1.61 -3.62
N HIS A 14 -5.38 0.67 -4.01
CA HIS A 14 -5.57 0.24 -5.40
C HIS A 14 -7.05 0.09 -5.80
N GLY A 15 -7.31 0.09 -7.10
CA GLY A 15 -8.66 -0.13 -7.62
C GLY A 15 -9.26 -1.50 -7.25
N ILE A 16 -10.58 -1.57 -7.26
CA ILE A 16 -11.37 -2.78 -7.03
C ILE A 16 -11.70 -3.41 -8.40
N LEU A 17 -11.53 -4.73 -8.54
CA LEU A 17 -11.85 -5.42 -9.80
C LEU A 17 -13.35 -5.37 -10.10
N LEU A 18 -13.69 -5.22 -11.38
CA LEU A 18 -15.08 -5.20 -11.85
C LEU A 18 -15.68 -6.62 -11.99
N SER A 19 -14.85 -7.65 -12.04
CA SER A 19 -15.27 -9.03 -12.22
C SER A 19 -15.87 -9.62 -10.95
N GLU A 20 -16.95 -10.39 -11.10
CA GLU A 20 -17.50 -11.23 -10.04
C GLU A 20 -16.70 -12.53 -9.90
N PRO A 21 -16.13 -12.82 -8.72
CA PRO A 21 -15.32 -14.02 -8.53
C PRO A 21 -16.19 -15.24 -8.20
N THR A 22 -15.78 -16.41 -8.69
CA THR A 22 -16.13 -17.71 -8.08
C THR A 22 -15.63 -17.78 -6.63
N LEU A 23 -16.05 -18.78 -5.85
CA LEU A 23 -15.57 -18.91 -4.46
C LEU A 23 -14.05 -19.12 -4.37
N ASP A 24 -13.45 -19.84 -5.32
CA ASP A 24 -12.00 -20.03 -5.35
C ASP A 24 -11.28 -18.74 -5.74
N GLU A 25 -11.77 -18.00 -6.72
CA GLU A 25 -11.22 -16.68 -7.06
C GLU A 25 -11.38 -15.70 -5.89
N PHE A 26 -12.50 -15.76 -5.16
CA PHE A 26 -12.73 -14.93 -3.97
C PHE A 26 -11.70 -15.20 -2.88
N ARG A 27 -11.35 -16.47 -2.63
CA ARG A 27 -10.23 -16.82 -1.74
C ARG A 27 -8.91 -16.24 -2.24
N GLY A 28 -8.68 -16.30 -3.55
CA GLY A 28 -7.52 -15.70 -4.20
C GLY A 28 -7.37 -14.20 -3.95
N LEU A 29 -8.46 -13.45 -3.79
CA LEU A 29 -8.40 -12.01 -3.49
C LEU A 29 -7.71 -11.69 -2.15
N PHE A 30 -7.65 -12.64 -1.21
CA PHE A 30 -6.97 -12.50 0.10
C PHE A 30 -5.53 -13.01 0.09
N SER A 31 -4.96 -13.26 -1.09
CA SER A 31 -3.58 -13.70 -1.28
C SER A 31 -2.92 -12.93 -2.42
N GLU A 32 -1.61 -12.72 -2.34
CA GLU A 32 -0.83 -12.25 -3.48
C GLU A 32 -0.56 -13.36 -4.50
N SER A 33 -0.91 -14.63 -4.22
CA SER A 33 -0.69 -15.70 -5.19
C SER A 33 -1.72 -15.64 -6.33
N ASN A 34 -1.20 -15.46 -7.55
CA ASN A 34 -1.95 -15.61 -8.80
C ASN A 34 -2.15 -17.08 -9.24
N ASP A 35 -1.62 -18.06 -8.49
CA ASP A 35 -1.73 -19.48 -8.81
C ASP A 35 -3.05 -20.07 -8.24
N PRO A 36 -4.01 -20.48 -9.07
CA PRO A 36 -5.29 -21.01 -8.60
C PRO A 36 -5.16 -22.25 -7.71
N ARG A 37 -4.04 -22.99 -7.80
CA ARG A 37 -3.76 -24.14 -6.93
C ARG A 37 -3.55 -23.71 -5.47
N GLN A 38 -3.20 -22.45 -5.21
CA GLN A 38 -3.02 -21.92 -3.86
C GLN A 38 -4.34 -21.55 -3.18
N TRP A 39 -5.36 -21.15 -3.94
CA TRP A 39 -6.58 -20.58 -3.38
C TRP A 39 -7.34 -21.53 -2.43
N PRO A 40 -7.43 -22.85 -2.68
CA PRO A 40 -7.99 -23.78 -1.70
C PRO A 40 -7.22 -23.83 -0.38
N HIS A 41 -5.90 -23.57 -0.38
CA HIS A 41 -5.09 -23.51 0.84
C HIS A 41 -5.36 -22.22 1.63
N ILE A 42 -5.69 -21.11 0.97
CA ILE A 42 -6.05 -19.84 1.61
C ILE A 42 -7.25 -20.02 2.55
N ALA A 43 -8.21 -20.89 2.20
CA ALA A 43 -9.36 -21.21 3.05
C ALA A 43 -8.97 -21.72 4.46
N THR A 44 -7.78 -22.32 4.59
CA THR A 44 -7.25 -22.81 5.88
C THR A 44 -6.40 -21.78 6.62
N GLY A 45 -6.03 -20.68 5.96
CA GLY A 45 -5.20 -19.63 6.51
C GLY A 45 -5.85 -18.93 7.70
N ILE A 46 -5.07 -18.69 8.75
CA ILE A 46 -5.56 -18.06 10.00
C ILE A 46 -6.13 -16.67 9.70
N THR A 47 -5.42 -15.87 8.90
CA THR A 47 -5.84 -14.52 8.54
C THR A 47 -7.15 -14.55 7.75
N TYR A 48 -7.27 -15.41 6.73
CA TYR A 48 -8.51 -15.54 5.94
C TYR A 48 -9.70 -15.94 6.83
N ARG A 49 -9.54 -16.93 7.72
CA ARG A 49 -10.61 -17.34 8.64
C ARG A 49 -11.03 -16.21 9.60
N ARG A 50 -10.09 -15.35 10.01
CA ARG A 50 -10.40 -14.14 10.79
C ARG A 50 -11.12 -13.09 9.94
N ALA A 51 -10.69 -12.89 8.70
CA ALA A 51 -11.32 -11.99 7.74
C ALA A 51 -12.79 -12.36 7.52
N ILE A 52 -13.06 -13.63 7.19
CA ILE A 52 -14.44 -14.13 6.99
C ILE A 52 -15.32 -13.91 8.22
N ARG A 53 -14.81 -14.13 9.43
CA ARG A 53 -15.56 -13.86 10.66
C ARG A 53 -15.85 -12.37 10.86
N ALA A 54 -14.88 -11.51 10.57
CA ALA A 54 -15.05 -10.06 10.68
C ALA A 54 -16.06 -9.53 9.66
N LEU A 55 -15.99 -10.01 8.42
CA LEU A 55 -16.93 -9.67 7.35
C LEU A 55 -18.34 -10.19 7.65
N ALA A 56 -18.46 -11.45 8.08
CA ALA A 56 -19.74 -12.01 8.48
C ALA A 56 -20.35 -11.24 9.66
N ALA A 57 -19.54 -10.84 10.65
CA ALA A 57 -20.02 -10.01 11.76
C ALA A 57 -20.49 -8.63 11.28
N PHE A 58 -19.75 -8.01 10.36
CA PHE A 58 -20.11 -6.71 9.77
C PHE A 58 -21.47 -6.74 9.06
N PHE A 59 -21.70 -7.78 8.25
CA PHE A 59 -22.95 -7.95 7.50
C PHE A 59 -24.04 -8.72 8.27
N GLU A 60 -23.83 -9.02 9.57
CA GLU A 60 -24.74 -9.82 10.41
C GLU A 60 -25.11 -11.20 9.81
N LEU A 61 -24.14 -11.86 9.20
CA LEU A 61 -24.27 -13.16 8.54
C LEU A 61 -23.76 -14.32 9.43
N GLU A 62 -24.07 -15.55 8.99
CA GLU A 62 -23.41 -16.74 9.53
C GLU A 62 -21.89 -16.68 9.23
N PRO A 63 -21.01 -17.04 10.18
CA PRO A 63 -19.56 -16.90 10.05
C PRO A 63 -18.91 -17.96 9.13
N SER A 64 -19.36 -18.05 7.88
CA SER A 64 -18.76 -18.86 6.81
C SER A 64 -18.49 -18.05 5.55
N GLU A 65 -17.49 -18.51 4.79
CA GLU A 65 -17.14 -17.91 3.50
C GLU A 65 -18.28 -18.00 2.49
N HIS A 66 -19.12 -19.05 2.58
CA HIS A 66 -20.24 -19.23 1.66
C HIS A 66 -21.32 -18.19 1.90
N ALA A 67 -21.58 -17.81 3.16
CA ALA A 67 -22.52 -16.76 3.48
C ALA A 67 -22.02 -15.38 3.00
N VAL A 68 -20.76 -15.05 3.28
CA VAL A 68 -20.13 -13.79 2.84
C VAL A 68 -20.07 -13.69 1.32
N HIS A 69 -19.60 -14.74 0.64
CA HIS A 69 -19.50 -14.79 -0.82
C HIS A 69 -20.87 -14.71 -1.50
N ARG A 70 -21.88 -15.42 -0.99
CA ARG A 70 -23.26 -15.31 -1.50
C ARG A 70 -23.81 -13.90 -1.33
N HIS A 71 -23.67 -13.32 -0.13
CA HIS A 71 -24.14 -11.97 0.14
C HIS A 71 -23.48 -10.94 -0.80
N ARG A 72 -22.19 -11.09 -1.08
CA ARG A 72 -21.47 -10.29 -2.07
C ARG A 72 -22.12 -10.39 -3.47
N LEU A 73 -22.38 -11.61 -3.95
CA LEU A 73 -22.94 -11.83 -5.29
C LEU A 73 -24.42 -11.43 -5.43
N GLU A 74 -25.19 -11.48 -4.34
CA GLU A 74 -26.60 -11.08 -4.33
C GLU A 74 -26.79 -9.55 -4.17
N SER A 75 -25.72 -8.83 -3.81
CA SER A 75 -25.71 -7.38 -3.63
C SER A 75 -25.38 -6.65 -4.92
N ASP A 76 -25.83 -5.39 -5.03
CA ASP A 76 -25.31 -4.49 -6.06
C ASP A 76 -23.81 -4.26 -5.82
N PRO A 77 -22.91 -4.46 -6.81
CA PRO A 77 -21.47 -4.36 -6.61
C PRO A 77 -21.00 -3.01 -6.06
N ALA A 78 -21.59 -1.90 -6.54
CA ALA A 78 -21.24 -0.56 -6.09
C ALA A 78 -21.76 -0.31 -4.67
N GLY A 79 -22.99 -0.74 -4.36
CA GLY A 79 -23.56 -0.69 -3.01
C GLY A 79 -22.72 -1.46 -1.99
N TYR A 80 -22.36 -2.71 -2.33
CA TYR A 80 -21.52 -3.58 -1.49
C TYR A 80 -20.14 -2.96 -1.21
N ALA A 81 -19.47 -2.45 -2.24
CA ALA A 81 -18.19 -1.79 -2.10
C ALA A 81 -18.30 -0.50 -1.27
N ALA A 82 -19.31 0.33 -1.53
CA ALA A 82 -19.52 1.58 -0.82
C ALA A 82 -19.80 1.37 0.68
N GLU A 83 -20.54 0.32 1.05
CA GLU A 83 -20.83 -0.01 2.45
C GLU A 83 -19.54 -0.32 3.24
N LEU A 84 -18.68 -1.18 2.69
CA LEU A 84 -17.38 -1.53 3.29
C LEU A 84 -16.42 -0.34 3.33
N LEU A 85 -16.33 0.42 2.23
CA LEU A 85 -15.42 1.57 2.13
C LEU A 85 -15.84 2.70 3.07
N ARG A 86 -17.14 2.99 3.21
CA ARG A 86 -17.60 4.06 4.11
C ARG A 86 -17.46 3.68 5.58
N ALA A 87 -17.49 2.39 5.91
CA ALA A 87 -17.27 1.90 7.25
C ALA A 87 -15.83 2.14 7.78
N THR A 88 -14.87 2.48 6.92
CA THR A 88 -13.49 2.76 7.34
C THR A 88 -13.32 4.16 7.95
N ASP A 89 -14.26 5.08 7.69
CA ASP A 89 -14.14 6.52 7.95
C ASP A 89 -12.89 7.13 7.28
N THR A 90 -12.60 6.73 6.03
CA THR A 90 -11.50 7.31 5.25
C THR A 90 -11.92 8.66 4.66
N GLU A 91 -11.14 9.71 4.92
CA GLU A 91 -11.37 11.06 4.36
C GLU A 91 -10.58 11.31 3.07
N VAL A 92 -9.42 10.66 2.92
CA VAL A 92 -8.58 10.76 1.71
C VAL A 92 -8.01 9.40 1.32
N LEU A 93 -8.13 9.08 0.03
CA LEU A 93 -7.52 7.92 -0.63
C LEU A 93 -6.43 8.38 -1.60
N LEU A 94 -5.22 7.82 -1.49
CA LEU A 94 -4.17 7.99 -2.50
C LEU A 94 -4.02 6.68 -3.30
N ILE A 95 -4.39 6.74 -4.58
CA ILE A 95 -4.57 5.56 -5.42
C ILE A 95 -3.45 5.45 -6.44
N ASP A 96 -2.70 4.36 -6.37
CA ASP A 96 -1.71 3.99 -7.38
C ASP A 96 -2.40 3.71 -8.73
N ASP A 97 -2.07 4.52 -9.74
CA ASP A 97 -2.72 4.50 -11.04
C ASP A 97 -2.29 3.33 -11.95
N GLY A 98 -1.39 2.48 -11.47
CA GLY A 98 -0.84 1.36 -12.22
C GLY A 98 -1.35 -0.01 -11.81
N PHE A 99 -2.25 -0.13 -10.82
CA PHE A 99 -2.86 -1.41 -10.46
C PHE A 99 -4.27 -1.27 -9.84
N PRO A 100 -5.24 -2.11 -10.25
CA PRO A 100 -5.15 -3.10 -11.33
C PRO A 100 -4.98 -2.42 -12.70
N PRO A 101 -4.62 -3.15 -13.78
CA PRO A 101 -4.40 -2.54 -15.09
C PRO A 101 -5.58 -1.65 -15.51
N PRO A 102 -5.33 -0.49 -16.15
CA PRO A 102 -6.39 0.44 -16.53
C PRO A 102 -7.54 -0.24 -17.27
N GLY A 103 -8.77 -0.02 -16.80
CA GLY A 103 -9.99 -0.60 -17.37
C GLY A 103 -10.41 -1.96 -16.81
N THR A 104 -9.62 -2.58 -15.94
CA THR A 104 -9.98 -3.87 -15.29
C THR A 104 -10.63 -3.70 -13.91
N GLY A 105 -10.43 -2.54 -13.29
CA GLY A 105 -10.98 -2.17 -12.00
C GLY A 105 -11.40 -0.71 -11.94
N THR A 106 -11.92 -0.31 -10.78
CA THR A 106 -12.36 1.06 -10.52
C THR A 106 -11.21 2.06 -10.66
N GLY A 107 -11.53 3.23 -11.23
CA GLY A 107 -10.60 4.35 -11.29
C GLY A 107 -10.52 5.14 -9.98
N CYS A 108 -9.52 6.02 -9.85
CA CYS A 108 -9.34 6.86 -8.65
C CYS A 108 -10.60 7.67 -8.28
N ALA A 109 -11.23 8.35 -9.24
CA ALA A 109 -12.43 9.15 -8.99
C ALA A 109 -13.65 8.31 -8.59
N GLU A 110 -13.81 7.14 -9.21
CA GLU A 110 -14.89 6.21 -8.90
C GLU A 110 -14.75 5.64 -7.48
N LEU A 111 -13.54 5.25 -7.10
CA LEU A 111 -13.26 4.75 -5.76
C LEU A 111 -13.51 5.82 -4.68
N GLY A 112 -13.16 7.08 -4.95
CA GLY A 112 -13.52 8.20 -4.07
C GLY A 112 -15.03 8.38 -3.93
N ALA A 113 -15.81 8.21 -5.00
CA ALA A 113 -17.27 8.28 -4.94
C ALA A 113 -17.89 7.12 -4.14
N LEU A 114 -17.37 5.89 -4.28
CA LEU A 114 -17.80 4.73 -3.50
C LEU A 114 -17.53 4.96 -2.00
N ALA A 115 -16.31 5.36 -1.65
CA ALA A 115 -15.90 5.66 -0.29
C ALA A 115 -16.54 6.93 0.29
N GLY A 116 -17.07 7.82 -0.54
CA GLY A 116 -17.64 9.10 -0.10
C GLY A 116 -16.57 10.10 0.35
N CYS A 117 -15.37 10.02 -0.20
CA CYS A 117 -14.20 10.77 0.26
C CYS A 117 -13.42 11.41 -0.91
N THR A 118 -12.38 12.18 -0.58
CA THR A 118 -11.46 12.69 -1.62
C THR A 118 -10.54 11.57 -2.07
N ALA A 119 -10.34 11.42 -3.39
CA ALA A 119 -9.35 10.50 -3.94
C ALA A 119 -8.38 11.25 -4.86
N ARG A 120 -7.08 10.95 -4.75
CA ARG A 120 -6.02 11.54 -5.59
C ARG A 120 -5.11 10.45 -6.13
N PRO A 121 -4.62 10.57 -7.38
CA PRO A 121 -3.77 9.55 -7.97
C PRO A 121 -2.32 9.64 -7.48
N VAL A 122 -1.63 8.51 -7.51
CA VAL A 122 -0.17 8.36 -7.36
C VAL A 122 0.36 7.79 -8.66
N LEU A 123 1.37 8.43 -9.24
CA LEU A 123 1.89 8.08 -10.57
C LEU A 123 2.83 6.87 -10.48
N ARG A 124 2.44 5.73 -11.06
CA ARG A 124 3.35 4.58 -11.20
C ARG A 124 4.31 4.79 -12.35
N ILE A 125 5.59 4.99 -12.03
CA ILE A 125 6.61 5.41 -13.01
C ILE A 125 6.90 4.33 -14.06
N GLU A 126 6.73 3.05 -13.72
CA GLU A 126 6.96 1.93 -14.64
C GLU A 126 5.97 1.94 -15.80
N ARG A 127 4.70 2.30 -15.56
CA ARG A 127 3.70 2.41 -16.62
C ARG A 127 4.11 3.44 -17.68
N VAL A 128 4.57 4.60 -17.22
CA VAL A 128 5.06 5.67 -18.11
C VAL A 128 6.30 5.22 -18.89
N ALA A 129 7.21 4.51 -18.23
CA ALA A 129 8.43 4.01 -18.86
C ALA A 129 8.15 2.93 -19.92
N GLU A 130 7.17 2.05 -19.67
CA GLU A 130 6.74 1.01 -20.61
C GLU A 130 6.07 1.62 -21.84
N ASP A 131 5.28 2.69 -21.66
CA ASP A 131 4.57 3.36 -22.76
C ASP A 131 5.48 4.28 -23.60
N GLY A 132 6.50 4.92 -22.99
CA GLY A 132 7.22 6.03 -23.62
C GLY A 132 8.69 6.20 -23.25
N GLY A 133 9.28 5.28 -22.48
CA GLY A 133 10.70 5.31 -22.10
C GLY A 133 11.09 6.45 -21.15
N LEU A 134 12.40 6.72 -21.05
CA LEU A 134 12.96 7.64 -20.05
C LEU A 134 12.53 9.10 -20.23
N ASP A 135 12.40 9.57 -21.48
CA ASP A 135 11.98 10.96 -21.73
C ASP A 135 10.53 11.19 -21.32
N ALA A 136 9.66 10.21 -21.54
CA ALA A 136 8.29 10.25 -21.05
C ALA A 136 8.24 10.26 -19.51
N VAL A 137 9.07 9.46 -18.85
CA VAL A 137 9.19 9.46 -17.38
C VAL A 137 9.60 10.84 -16.87
N ARG A 138 10.64 11.45 -17.46
CA ARG A 138 11.10 12.79 -17.04
C ARG A 138 10.00 13.85 -17.22
N ALA A 139 9.30 13.82 -18.35
CA ALA A 139 8.22 14.75 -18.63
C ALA A 139 7.03 14.58 -17.68
N ALA A 140 6.55 13.34 -17.49
CA ALA A 140 5.43 13.02 -16.62
C ALA A 140 5.73 13.35 -15.16
N VAL A 141 6.92 12.99 -14.67
CA VAL A 141 7.32 13.31 -13.29
C VAL A 141 7.47 14.81 -13.09
N GLY A 142 8.05 15.54 -14.06
CA GLY A 142 8.21 16.98 -13.98
C GLY A 142 6.90 17.77 -13.95
N SER A 143 5.79 17.18 -14.43
CA SER A 143 4.45 17.78 -14.46
C SER A 143 3.48 17.17 -13.45
N ALA A 144 3.84 16.05 -12.79
CA ALA A 144 2.94 15.23 -11.97
C ALA A 144 2.11 16.02 -10.95
N ARG A 145 2.73 16.95 -10.20
CA ARG A 145 2.01 17.76 -9.20
C ARG A 145 0.95 18.66 -9.86
N ALA A 146 1.28 19.29 -10.99
CA ALA A 146 0.35 20.14 -11.72
C ALA A 146 -0.82 19.34 -12.33
N ASP A 147 -0.54 18.09 -12.70
CA ASP A 147 -1.53 17.13 -13.22
C ASP A 147 -2.37 16.46 -12.10
N GLY A 148 -2.17 16.86 -10.84
CA GLY A 148 -3.00 16.47 -9.71
C GLY A 148 -2.49 15.28 -8.89
N PHE A 149 -1.39 14.64 -9.31
CA PHE A 149 -0.80 13.53 -8.57
C PHE A 149 -0.32 13.98 -7.17
N ALA A 150 -0.61 13.15 -6.17
CA ALA A 150 -0.21 13.38 -4.78
C ALA A 150 1.21 12.86 -4.49
N GLY A 151 1.67 11.88 -5.26
CA GLY A 151 2.95 11.21 -5.09
C GLY A 151 3.38 10.45 -6.35
N LEU A 152 4.57 9.88 -6.29
CA LEU A 152 5.07 8.92 -7.28
C LEU A 152 5.14 7.53 -6.63
N LYS A 153 5.10 6.48 -7.45
CA LYS A 153 5.27 5.09 -7.02
C LYS A 153 6.25 4.39 -7.94
N THR A 154 7.11 3.56 -7.35
CA THR A 154 7.91 2.56 -8.06
C THR A 154 7.63 1.15 -7.52
N ILE A 155 7.55 0.21 -8.45
CA ILE A 155 7.50 -1.24 -8.21
C ILE A 155 8.83 -1.92 -8.54
N ALA A 156 9.95 -1.19 -8.47
CA ALA A 156 11.28 -1.71 -8.82
C ALA A 156 11.65 -3.02 -8.10
N ALA A 157 11.15 -3.23 -6.87
CA ALA A 157 11.28 -4.50 -6.15
C ALA A 157 10.82 -5.71 -6.99
N TYR A 158 9.71 -5.59 -7.73
CA TYR A 158 9.18 -6.61 -8.64
C TYR A 158 9.95 -6.74 -9.97
N ARG A 159 10.77 -5.74 -10.33
CA ARG A 159 11.36 -5.63 -11.67
C ARG A 159 12.87 -5.84 -11.70
N GLY A 160 13.43 -6.32 -10.60
CA GLY A 160 14.87 -6.50 -10.48
C GLY A 160 15.42 -6.21 -9.09
N GLY A 161 14.56 -5.90 -8.11
CA GLY A 161 14.96 -5.68 -6.73
C GLY A 161 15.42 -4.24 -6.45
N LEU A 162 15.61 -3.95 -5.17
CA LEU A 162 15.97 -2.64 -4.64
C LEU A 162 17.47 -2.36 -4.67
N ASP A 163 18.31 -3.38 -4.94
CA ASP A 163 19.74 -3.20 -5.24
C ASP A 163 19.95 -2.68 -6.67
N LEU A 164 19.50 -1.45 -6.90
CA LEU A 164 19.54 -0.78 -8.19
C LEU A 164 20.96 -0.38 -8.58
N THR A 165 21.89 -0.28 -7.60
CA THR A 165 23.29 0.05 -7.85
C THR A 165 24.13 -1.15 -8.31
N ALA A 166 23.79 -2.37 -7.89
CA ALA A 166 24.51 -3.59 -8.29
C ALA A 166 23.86 -4.33 -9.46
N ALA A 167 22.82 -3.77 -10.10
CA ALA A 167 22.11 -4.43 -11.19
C ALA A 167 23.04 -4.68 -12.41
N ALA A 168 23.60 -5.89 -12.49
CA ALA A 168 24.15 -6.46 -13.71
C ALA A 168 22.99 -7.13 -14.47
N GLY A 169 22.55 -6.52 -15.57
CA GLY A 169 21.44 -7.02 -16.39
C GLY A 169 21.83 -8.18 -17.30
N THR A 170 20.86 -9.07 -17.52
CA THR A 170 20.59 -9.65 -18.84
C THR A 170 19.45 -8.83 -19.45
N GLU A 171 19.59 -8.42 -20.71
CA GLU A 171 18.42 -8.07 -21.50
C GLU A 171 17.60 -9.35 -21.62
N ASP A 172 16.37 -9.35 -21.15
CA ASP A 172 15.43 -10.37 -21.56
C ASP A 172 14.00 -9.83 -21.62
N ASP A 173 13.26 -10.53 -22.47
CA ASP A 173 12.08 -10.22 -23.27
C ASP A 173 10.84 -9.65 -22.55
N ASP A 174 9.91 -9.16 -23.38
CA ASP A 174 8.49 -8.87 -23.08
C ASP A 174 8.15 -7.51 -22.43
N ASN A 175 8.30 -6.39 -23.17
CA ASN A 175 7.73 -5.04 -22.92
C ASN A 175 7.82 -4.43 -21.49
N ARG A 176 8.44 -5.10 -20.53
CA ARG A 176 8.57 -4.74 -19.12
C ARG A 176 9.94 -4.12 -18.89
N VAL A 177 9.98 -2.98 -18.21
CA VAL A 177 11.25 -2.43 -17.74
C VAL A 177 11.77 -3.26 -16.56
N THR A 178 12.97 -3.82 -16.67
CA THR A 178 13.62 -4.63 -15.63
C THR A 178 15.11 -4.33 -15.45
N GLY A 179 15.71 -4.80 -14.35
CA GLY A 179 17.16 -4.79 -14.10
C GLY A 179 17.83 -3.41 -14.28
N ARG A 180 18.83 -3.32 -15.17
CA ARG A 180 19.55 -2.05 -15.46
C ARG A 180 18.64 -0.96 -16.01
N ALA A 181 17.69 -1.32 -16.87
CA ALA A 181 16.74 -0.36 -17.41
C ALA A 181 15.84 0.20 -16.31
N MET A 182 15.47 -0.64 -15.33
CA MET A 182 14.71 -0.21 -14.15
C MET A 182 15.51 0.77 -13.28
N ALA A 183 16.79 0.50 -13.05
CA ALA A 183 17.65 1.44 -12.32
C ALA A 183 17.71 2.81 -13.04
N ALA A 184 17.81 2.83 -14.36
CA ALA A 184 17.79 4.07 -15.15
C ALA A 184 16.47 4.82 -15.04
N VAL A 185 15.32 4.12 -15.08
CA VAL A 185 13.99 4.73 -14.90
C VAL A 185 13.83 5.35 -13.52
N VAL A 186 14.18 4.63 -12.45
CA VAL A 186 14.06 5.15 -11.08
C VAL A 186 14.95 6.38 -10.90
N VAL A 187 16.20 6.33 -11.38
CA VAL A 187 17.11 7.48 -11.30
C VAL A 187 16.60 8.67 -12.11
N ALA A 188 16.09 8.45 -13.32
CA ALA A 188 15.53 9.51 -14.16
C ALA A 188 14.30 10.16 -13.52
N ALA A 189 13.42 9.37 -12.89
CA ALA A 189 12.28 9.86 -12.14
C ALA A 189 12.70 10.68 -10.92
N LEU A 190 13.65 10.20 -10.12
CA LEU A 190 14.15 10.92 -8.94
C LEU A 190 14.84 12.24 -9.31
N GLU A 191 15.66 12.24 -10.38
CA GLU A 191 16.27 13.46 -10.93
C GLU A 191 15.21 14.46 -11.39
N ALA A 192 14.19 14.02 -12.12
CA ALA A 192 13.10 14.88 -12.58
C ALA A 192 12.27 15.42 -11.39
N ASN A 193 12.04 14.60 -10.37
CA ASN A 193 11.28 14.97 -9.18
C ASN A 193 12.00 16.07 -8.39
N GLU A 194 13.30 15.92 -8.12
CA GLU A 194 14.08 16.96 -7.43
C GLU A 194 14.30 18.21 -8.28
N ALA A 195 14.38 18.08 -9.61
CA ALA A 195 14.50 19.22 -10.53
C ALA A 195 13.28 20.16 -10.49
N THR A 196 12.13 19.71 -9.96
CA THR A 196 10.97 20.58 -9.72
C THR A 196 11.23 21.62 -8.62
N GLY A 197 12.23 21.42 -7.77
CA GLY A 197 12.46 22.21 -6.55
C GLY A 197 11.43 21.97 -5.45
N ASP A 198 10.42 21.12 -5.69
CA ASP A 198 9.34 20.80 -4.77
C ASP A 198 8.91 19.32 -4.90
N PRO A 199 9.84 18.38 -4.61
CA PRO A 199 9.66 16.97 -4.92
C PRO A 199 8.41 16.38 -4.25
N LEU A 200 7.71 15.53 -5.01
CA LEU A 200 6.64 14.69 -4.49
C LEU A 200 7.21 13.54 -3.65
N PRO A 201 6.48 13.03 -2.64
CA PRO A 201 6.83 11.78 -1.99
C PRO A 201 6.89 10.62 -2.99
N VAL A 202 7.91 9.77 -2.88
CA VAL A 202 8.12 8.59 -3.71
C VAL A 202 7.87 7.35 -2.89
N GLN A 203 6.78 6.67 -3.20
CA GLN A 203 6.41 5.38 -2.63
C GLN A 203 7.22 4.28 -3.30
N VAL A 204 7.82 3.42 -2.49
CA VAL A 204 8.64 2.30 -2.95
C VAL A 204 8.05 1.02 -2.37
N HIS A 205 7.68 0.08 -3.22
CA HIS A 205 7.27 -1.24 -2.75
C HIS A 205 8.45 -1.95 -2.07
N THR A 206 8.26 -2.46 -0.85
CA THR A 206 9.30 -3.18 -0.09
C THR A 206 8.71 -4.41 0.59
N GLY A 207 9.48 -5.49 0.69
CA GLY A 207 9.03 -6.69 1.39
C GLY A 207 7.97 -7.48 0.62
N PHE A 208 6.80 -7.69 1.22
CA PHE A 208 5.82 -8.71 0.86
C PHE A 208 5.17 -8.47 -0.50
N GLY A 209 5.06 -9.51 -1.33
CA GLY A 209 4.45 -9.44 -2.66
C GLY A 209 4.11 -10.82 -3.24
N ASP A 210 3.75 -10.84 -4.52
CA ASP A 210 3.39 -12.06 -5.27
C ASP A 210 4.60 -12.92 -5.70
N GLY A 211 4.33 -13.94 -6.51
CA GLY A 211 5.35 -14.88 -7.01
C GLY A 211 6.34 -14.30 -8.03
N ASP A 212 6.07 -13.15 -8.64
CA ASP A 212 7.02 -12.45 -9.52
C ASP A 212 8.15 -11.81 -8.69
N LEU A 213 7.91 -11.55 -7.40
CA LEU A 213 8.87 -10.92 -6.51
C LEU A 213 9.95 -11.91 -6.01
N TYR A 214 11.22 -11.50 -6.12
CA TYR A 214 12.30 -12.16 -5.39
C TYR A 214 12.54 -11.49 -4.03
N LEU A 215 11.84 -11.98 -3.00
CA LEU A 215 11.76 -11.37 -1.66
C LEU A 215 13.11 -10.90 -1.05
N PRO A 216 14.23 -11.66 -1.12
CA PRO A 216 15.50 -11.19 -0.56
C PRO A 216 16.02 -9.89 -1.18
N ARG A 217 15.63 -9.57 -2.42
CA ARG A 217 16.00 -8.31 -3.10
C ARG A 217 14.96 -7.21 -2.92
N ALA A 218 13.91 -7.45 -2.14
CA ALA A 218 12.92 -6.45 -1.74
C ALA A 218 13.25 -5.81 -0.37
N ASP A 219 14.44 -6.09 0.18
CA ASP A 219 14.95 -5.47 1.40
C ASP A 219 15.17 -3.95 1.19
N PRO A 220 14.50 -3.07 1.96
CA PRO A 220 14.66 -1.63 1.84
C PRO A 220 16.07 -1.13 2.15
N GLY A 221 16.91 -1.89 2.86
CA GLY A 221 18.30 -1.54 3.16
C GLY A 221 19.13 -1.25 1.91
N HIS A 222 18.78 -1.85 0.78
CA HIS A 222 19.43 -1.59 -0.52
C HIS A 222 19.18 -0.18 -1.07
N LEU A 223 18.14 0.53 -0.59
CA LEU A 223 17.81 1.89 -1.05
C LEU A 223 18.73 2.97 -0.49
N LYS A 224 19.56 2.65 0.51
CA LYS A 224 20.44 3.61 1.19
C LYS A 224 21.20 4.54 0.22
N PRO A 225 21.86 4.06 -0.87
CA PRO A 225 22.56 4.94 -1.80
C PRO A 225 21.64 5.95 -2.51
N LEU A 226 20.39 5.57 -2.81
CA LEU A 226 19.43 6.48 -3.44
C LEU A 226 18.85 7.46 -2.43
N ILE A 227 18.55 7.02 -1.21
CA ILE A 227 18.08 7.88 -0.11
C ILE A 227 19.09 9.00 0.15
N GLU A 228 20.38 8.67 0.17
CA GLU A 228 21.46 9.65 0.38
C GLU A 228 21.69 10.55 -0.82
N ARG A 229 21.57 10.02 -2.05
CA ARG A 229 21.77 10.80 -3.28
C ARG A 229 20.65 11.80 -3.52
N PHE A 230 19.41 11.43 -3.21
CA PHE A 230 18.20 12.22 -3.46
C PHE A 230 17.61 12.70 -2.12
N ALA A 231 18.41 13.43 -1.35
CA ALA A 231 18.09 13.82 0.02
C ALA A 231 16.92 14.82 0.14
N ALA A 232 16.51 15.47 -0.96
CA ALA A 232 15.33 16.35 -0.96
C ALA A 232 14.03 15.57 -1.19
N THR A 233 14.11 14.38 -1.79
CA THR A 233 12.96 13.51 -2.04
C THR A 233 12.52 12.77 -0.77
N PRO A 234 11.25 12.87 -0.35
CA PRO A 234 10.70 11.99 0.68
C PRO A 234 10.47 10.59 0.12
N PHE A 235 11.10 9.57 0.70
CA PHE A 235 10.88 8.17 0.38
C PHE A 235 9.87 7.56 1.36
N VAL A 236 8.89 6.83 0.83
CA VAL A 236 7.87 6.11 1.61
C VAL A 236 7.99 4.62 1.33
N LEU A 237 8.50 3.87 2.30
CA LEU A 237 8.69 2.42 2.19
C LEU A 237 7.36 1.73 2.49
N LEU A 238 6.78 1.10 1.47
CA LEU A 238 5.48 0.46 1.59
C LEU A 238 5.64 -0.98 2.06
N HIS A 239 4.70 -1.43 2.88
CA HIS A 239 4.48 -2.80 3.36
C HIS A 239 5.49 -3.35 4.35
N CYS A 240 6.75 -3.31 3.97
CA CYS A 240 7.93 -3.61 4.76
C CYS A 240 8.08 -5.06 5.24
N TYR A 241 7.06 -5.91 5.40
CA TYR A 241 7.23 -7.28 5.89
C TYR A 241 8.03 -8.16 4.91
N PRO A 242 9.03 -8.96 5.35
CA PRO A 242 9.45 -9.20 6.73
C PRO A 242 10.52 -8.21 7.25
N PHE A 243 10.92 -7.24 6.45
CA PHE A 243 11.94 -6.23 6.73
C PHE A 243 11.42 -4.99 7.50
N VAL A 244 10.46 -5.19 8.42
CA VAL A 244 9.83 -4.09 9.18
C VAL A 244 10.85 -3.34 10.03
N ARG A 245 11.79 -4.08 10.63
CA ARG A 245 12.85 -3.49 11.48
C ARG A 245 13.84 -2.67 10.67
N GLU A 246 14.19 -3.13 9.48
CA GLU A 246 15.07 -2.44 8.54
C GLU A 246 14.44 -1.12 8.07
N ALA A 247 13.14 -1.14 7.75
CA ALA A 247 12.38 0.08 7.43
C ALA A 247 12.35 1.06 8.61
N GLY A 248 12.07 0.57 9.82
CA GLY A 248 12.11 1.36 11.05
C GLY A 248 13.49 1.98 11.32
N TRP A 249 14.57 1.23 11.09
CA TRP A 249 15.95 1.73 11.20
C TRP A 249 16.25 2.82 10.16
N LEU A 250 15.85 2.64 8.89
CA LEU A 250 16.03 3.67 7.87
C LEU A 250 15.27 4.95 8.23
N ALA A 251 14.02 4.85 8.67
CA ALA A 251 13.22 5.99 9.14
C ALA A 251 13.82 6.68 10.38
N HIS A 252 14.49 5.91 11.25
CA HIS A 252 15.22 6.42 12.41
C HIS A 252 16.44 7.26 12.00
N VAL A 253 17.20 6.79 11.00
CA VAL A 253 18.47 7.41 10.58
C VAL A 253 18.28 8.57 9.60
N TYR A 254 17.34 8.45 8.65
CA TYR A 254 17.23 9.38 7.53
C TYR A 254 16.01 10.29 7.64
N ALA A 255 16.23 11.61 7.59
CA ALA A 255 15.18 12.61 7.73
C ALA A 255 14.07 12.49 6.67
N ASN A 256 14.42 12.05 5.46
CA ASN A 256 13.55 11.93 4.31
C ASN A 256 12.94 10.52 4.12
N VAL A 257 13.03 9.62 5.10
CA VAL A 257 12.42 8.28 5.01
C VAL A 257 11.20 8.16 5.92
N PHE A 258 10.11 7.66 5.36
CA PHE A 258 8.82 7.32 5.98
C PHE A 258 8.49 5.87 5.60
N PHE A 259 7.54 5.25 6.31
CA PHE A 259 7.16 3.87 6.02
C PHE A 259 5.76 3.53 6.54
N ASP A 260 5.21 2.41 6.07
CA ASP A 260 3.95 1.86 6.53
C ASP A 260 4.02 0.33 6.72
N LEU A 261 2.90 -0.24 7.17
CA LEU A 261 2.65 -1.68 7.27
C LEU A 261 1.42 -2.09 6.43
N SER A 262 1.13 -1.38 5.35
CA SER A 262 0.09 -1.74 4.38
C SER A 262 0.39 -3.09 3.74
N LEU A 263 -0.59 -3.85 3.26
CA LEU A 263 -0.44 -5.26 2.84
C LEU A 263 -0.05 -6.23 3.98
N THR A 264 1.02 -5.94 4.72
CA THR A 264 1.36 -6.62 5.99
C THR A 264 0.13 -6.67 6.88
N ILE A 265 -0.49 -5.52 7.13
CA ILE A 265 -1.85 -5.41 7.65
C ILE A 265 -2.73 -5.08 6.44
N PRO A 266 -3.60 -6.01 5.99
CA PRO A 266 -4.26 -7.02 6.83
C PRO A 266 -3.70 -8.45 6.75
N HIS A 267 -2.70 -8.80 5.95
CA HIS A 267 -2.42 -10.22 5.64
C HIS A 267 -1.74 -11.03 6.77
N VAL A 268 -1.01 -10.41 7.69
CA VAL A 268 -0.37 -11.14 8.80
C VAL A 268 -1.36 -11.53 9.89
N ALA A 269 -1.18 -12.72 10.46
CA ALA A 269 -2.05 -13.22 11.52
C ALA A 269 -1.91 -12.43 12.84
N ARG A 270 -0.85 -11.62 13.01
CA ARG A 270 -0.55 -10.83 14.21
C ARG A 270 -0.18 -9.36 13.88
N PRO A 271 -1.14 -8.51 13.49
CA PRO A 271 -0.90 -7.10 13.17
C PRO A 271 -0.14 -6.33 14.26
N ALA A 272 -0.52 -6.52 15.52
CA ALA A 272 0.13 -5.87 16.67
C ALA A 272 1.61 -6.29 16.85
N GLN A 273 2.04 -7.46 16.37
CA GLN A 273 3.46 -7.84 16.41
C GLN A 273 4.27 -7.03 15.38
N ALA A 274 3.76 -6.90 14.15
CA ALA A 274 4.41 -6.07 13.13
C ALA A 274 4.48 -4.60 13.57
N LEU A 275 3.43 -4.09 14.23
CA LEU A 275 3.43 -2.73 14.76
C LEU A 275 4.45 -2.54 15.90
N ARG A 276 4.61 -3.53 16.80
CA ARG A 276 5.67 -3.50 17.82
C ARG A 276 7.05 -3.41 17.18
N GLU A 277 7.33 -4.23 16.17
CA GLU A 277 8.59 -4.21 15.42
C GLU A 277 8.83 -2.86 14.73
N ALA A 278 7.80 -2.26 14.13
CA ALA A 278 7.89 -0.94 13.50
C ALA A 278 8.29 0.15 14.51
N LEU A 279 7.70 0.12 15.70
CA LEU A 279 7.90 1.12 16.76
C LEU A 279 9.13 0.84 17.65
N GLU A 280 9.88 -0.25 17.42
CA GLU A 280 11.16 -0.50 18.13
C GLU A 280 12.17 0.62 17.86
N LEU A 281 12.22 1.13 16.62
CA LEU A 281 13.10 2.25 16.21
C LEU A 281 12.37 3.35 15.42
N GLY A 282 11.29 3.00 14.72
CA GLY A 282 10.56 3.89 13.85
C GLY A 282 9.89 5.04 14.61
N PRO A 283 10.19 6.31 14.29
CA PRO A 283 9.51 7.43 14.91
C PRO A 283 8.03 7.43 14.56
N VAL A 284 7.15 7.67 15.54
CA VAL A 284 5.68 7.79 15.35
C VAL A 284 5.33 8.78 14.23
N SER A 285 6.11 9.87 14.08
CA SER A 285 5.91 10.90 13.05
C SER A 285 6.26 10.47 11.62
N LYS A 286 6.80 9.25 11.44
CA LYS A 286 7.24 8.71 10.15
C LYS A 286 6.56 7.39 9.78
N LEU A 287 5.80 6.81 10.70
CA LEU A 287 4.92 5.69 10.43
C LEU A 287 3.57 6.21 9.91
N LEU A 288 3.10 5.62 8.83
CA LEU A 288 1.89 6.02 8.13
C LEU A 288 0.90 4.86 8.06
N TYR A 289 -0.40 5.16 8.09
CA TYR A 289 -1.45 4.21 7.75
C TYR A 289 -1.64 4.14 6.24
N ALA A 290 -1.56 2.92 5.71
CA ALA A 290 -2.09 2.59 4.40
C ALA A 290 -2.68 1.17 4.42
N SER A 291 -3.62 0.90 3.53
CA SER A 291 -4.23 -0.43 3.43
C SER A 291 -3.49 -1.34 2.46
N ASP A 292 -2.95 -0.78 1.37
CA ASP A 292 -2.60 -1.51 0.13
C ASP A 292 -3.77 -2.36 -0.39
N ALA A 293 -5.00 -2.01 -0.01
CA ALA A 293 -6.16 -2.78 -0.38
C ALA A 293 -6.32 -2.71 -1.90
N ALA A 294 -6.35 -3.90 -2.50
CA ALA A 294 -6.39 -4.06 -3.93
C ALA A 294 -7.39 -5.13 -4.32
N ARG A 295 -7.94 -5.00 -5.53
CA ARG A 295 -8.83 -5.98 -6.17
C ARG A 295 -10.20 -6.14 -5.52
N THR A 296 -10.35 -5.94 -4.20
CA THR A 296 -11.61 -6.21 -3.48
C THR A 296 -11.86 -5.22 -2.32
N PRO A 297 -13.12 -4.78 -2.08
CA PRO A 297 -13.44 -3.81 -1.02
C PRO A 297 -13.23 -4.34 0.40
N GLU A 298 -13.29 -5.66 0.61
CA GLU A 298 -13.14 -6.29 1.93
C GLU A 298 -11.79 -5.98 2.56
N LEU A 299 -10.73 -5.87 1.75
CA LEU A 299 -9.40 -5.57 2.26
C LEU A 299 -9.28 -4.16 2.83
N TYR A 300 -10.05 -3.19 2.31
CA TYR A 300 -10.10 -1.83 2.87
C TYR A 300 -10.65 -1.86 4.30
N TYR A 301 -11.81 -2.50 4.47
CA TYR A 301 -12.44 -2.66 5.78
C TYR A 301 -11.52 -3.39 6.76
N LEU A 302 -10.98 -4.55 6.36
CA LEU A 302 -10.11 -5.36 7.22
C LEU A 302 -8.82 -4.63 7.61
N ALA A 303 -8.19 -3.92 6.67
CA ALA A 303 -7.00 -3.14 6.96
C ALA A 303 -7.31 -2.03 7.97
N ALA A 304 -8.35 -1.22 7.73
CA ALA A 304 -8.76 -0.15 8.63
C ALA A 304 -9.06 -0.67 10.05
N THR A 305 -9.84 -1.75 10.17
CA THR A 305 -10.15 -2.35 11.47
C THR A 305 -8.89 -2.85 12.18
N TRP A 306 -8.06 -3.65 11.50
CA TRP A 306 -6.92 -4.30 12.15
C TRP A 306 -5.74 -3.36 12.44
N TRP A 307 -5.62 -2.25 11.70
CA TRP A 307 -4.71 -1.16 12.07
C TRP A 307 -5.16 -0.47 13.35
N ARG A 308 -6.45 -0.11 13.46
CA ARG A 308 -7.00 0.51 14.68
C ARG A 308 -6.87 -0.43 15.88
N ASP A 309 -7.20 -1.70 15.72
CA ASP A 309 -7.04 -2.72 16.78
C ASP A 309 -5.58 -2.84 17.22
N ALA A 310 -4.64 -2.90 16.27
CA ALA A 310 -3.21 -3.00 16.57
C ALA A 310 -2.70 -1.77 17.33
N LEU A 311 -3.07 -0.55 16.92
CA LEU A 311 -2.68 0.68 17.61
C LEU A 311 -3.29 0.76 19.01
N ALA A 312 -4.56 0.36 19.16
CA ALA A 312 -5.26 0.33 20.44
C ALA A 312 -4.66 -0.69 21.42
N GLU A 313 -4.04 -1.76 20.91
CA GLU A 313 -3.27 -2.73 21.70
C GLU A 313 -1.88 -2.20 22.06
N VAL A 314 -1.09 -1.73 21.07
CA VAL A 314 0.34 -1.48 21.24
C VAL A 314 0.66 -0.14 21.88
N LEU A 315 -0.03 0.95 21.50
CA LEU A 315 0.36 2.28 21.98
C LEU A 315 0.23 2.44 23.51
N PRO A 316 -0.81 1.91 24.18
CA PRO A 316 -0.90 1.96 25.64
C PRO A 316 0.16 1.15 26.39
N GLU A 317 0.86 0.23 25.72
CA GLU A 317 2.01 -0.50 26.30
C GLU A 317 3.25 0.39 26.39
N LEU A 318 3.36 1.39 25.49
CA LEU A 318 4.56 2.20 25.27
C LEU A 318 4.43 3.64 25.78
N LEU A 319 3.21 4.17 25.82
CA LEU A 319 2.93 5.59 26.04
C LEU A 319 1.84 5.79 27.10
N ASN A 320 1.79 6.98 27.69
CA ASN A 320 0.63 7.34 28.51
C ASN A 320 -0.62 7.57 27.65
N ALA A 321 -1.81 7.64 28.25
CA ALA A 321 -3.08 7.69 27.51
C ALA A 321 -3.15 8.87 26.51
N GLN A 322 -2.71 10.07 26.90
CA GLN A 322 -2.73 11.24 26.02
C GLN A 322 -1.75 11.07 24.86
N GLU A 323 -0.52 10.64 25.15
CA GLU A 323 0.50 10.39 24.13
C GLU A 323 0.09 9.28 23.15
N ALA A 324 -0.60 8.24 23.63
CA ALA A 324 -1.11 7.16 22.80
C ALA A 324 -2.20 7.63 21.83
N GLU A 325 -3.13 8.47 22.28
CA GLU A 325 -4.16 9.08 21.42
C GLU A 325 -3.54 10.00 20.37
N GLU A 326 -2.58 10.85 20.77
CA GLU A 326 -1.84 11.73 19.85
C GLU A 326 -1.06 10.92 18.81
N ALA A 327 -0.37 9.85 19.22
CA ALA A 327 0.37 8.97 18.31
C ALA A 327 -0.55 8.24 17.32
N ALA A 328 -1.71 7.76 17.77
CA ALA A 328 -2.69 7.13 16.90
C ALA A 328 -3.22 8.10 15.83
N LEU A 329 -3.56 9.34 16.22
CA LEU A 329 -3.98 10.39 15.30
C LEU A 329 -2.88 10.74 14.28
N MET A 330 -1.63 10.78 14.72
CA MET A 330 -0.49 10.99 13.83
C MET A 330 -0.36 9.91 12.76
N ILE A 331 -0.36 8.64 13.18
CA ILE A 331 -0.13 7.49 12.30
C ILE A 331 -1.31 7.32 11.32
N LEU A 332 -2.54 7.39 11.83
CA LEU A 332 -3.75 7.15 11.02
C LEU A 332 -4.06 8.29 10.04
N ARG A 333 -3.56 9.51 10.31
CA ARG A 333 -4.01 10.72 9.62
C ARG A 333 -2.93 11.77 9.41
N GLU A 334 -2.46 12.40 10.48
CA GLU A 334 -1.77 13.70 10.37
C GLU A 334 -0.40 13.62 9.68
N ASN A 335 0.31 12.50 9.84
CA ASN A 335 1.60 12.33 9.18
C ASN A 335 1.43 12.32 7.65
N ALA A 336 0.44 11.58 7.14
CA ALA A 336 0.14 11.54 5.71
C ALA A 336 -0.36 12.90 5.21
N ARG A 337 -1.26 13.57 5.94
CA ARG A 337 -1.71 14.93 5.58
C ARG A 337 -0.55 15.90 5.40
N ARG A 338 0.42 15.88 6.33
CA ARG A 338 1.60 16.73 6.28
C ARG A 338 2.53 16.37 5.12
N LEU A 339 2.81 15.09 4.94
CA LEU A 339 3.75 14.60 3.93
C LEU A 339 3.25 14.85 2.51
N TYR A 340 1.96 14.58 2.25
CA TYR A 340 1.34 14.70 0.93
C TYR A 340 0.66 16.06 0.68
N ARG A 341 0.64 16.95 1.68
CA ARG A 341 0.03 18.30 1.62
C ARG A 341 -1.45 18.27 1.22
N LEU A 342 -2.22 17.53 2.00
CA LEU A 342 -3.65 17.27 1.80
C LEU A 342 -4.57 18.20 2.59
#